data_AF-G7Q3F7-F1
#
_entry.id   AF-G7Q3F7-F1
#
_cell.length_a   1.000
_cell.length_b   1.000
_cell.length_c   1.000
_cell.angle_alpha   90.00
_cell.angle_beta   90.00
_cell.angle_gamma   90.00
#
_symmetry.space_group_name_H-M   'P 1'
#
loop_
_entity.id
_entity.type
_entity.pdbx_description
1 polymer ?
#
loop_
_entity_poly.entity_id
_entity_poly.type
_entity_poly.pdbx_seq_one_letter_code
_entity_poly.pdbx_strand_id
1 'polypeptide(L)'
;DSSSILNLASWAIPVPPTIECENSCFPCPAEGCPKMGHYADRFKGKTGAVEQILFLNTGESGNFTSWRYKVSVTLSGKKKVSGYIRIALYGRNGNSKQYEIFKGSLKPDASHMRDIDVALNVGKTQKVKFLWSNHVINLFRPKLGASQITVQNGEDGTK
;
A
#
# COMPACT_ATOMS: atom_id res chain seq x y z
N ASP A 1 17.55 -3.27 -18.89
CA ASP A 1 16.80 -2.28 -18.10
C ASP A 1 17.66 -1.87 -16.90
N SER A 2 18.27 -0.68 -16.94
CA SER A 2 19.24 -0.21 -15.94
C SER A 2 18.60 0.29 -14.65
N SER A 3 17.26 0.35 -14.59
CA SER A 3 16.51 0.93 -13.48
C SER A 3 16.80 0.24 -12.15
N SER A 4 16.92 -1.10 -12.16
CA SER A 4 17.22 -1.92 -10.96
C SER A 4 18.68 -1.84 -10.48
N ILE A 5 19.60 -1.33 -11.32
CA ILE A 5 21.00 -1.13 -10.95
C ILE A 5 21.12 0.11 -10.06
N LEU A 6 20.40 1.18 -10.43
CA LEU A 6 20.44 2.48 -9.76
C LEU A 6 19.41 2.61 -8.63
N ASN A 7 18.31 1.87 -8.69
CA ASN A 7 17.24 1.95 -7.71
C ASN A 7 17.04 0.60 -7.02
N LEU A 8 17.16 0.61 -5.69
CA LEU A 8 16.96 -0.58 -4.85
C LEU A 8 15.50 -0.81 -4.45
N ALA A 9 14.58 -0.07 -5.06
CA ALA A 9 13.16 -0.09 -4.75
C ALA A 9 12.42 -1.09 -5.63
N SER A 10 11.27 -1.57 -5.14
CA SER A 10 10.48 -2.68 -5.69
C SER A 10 10.97 -4.06 -5.22
N TRP A 11 10.59 -4.42 -3.99
CA TRP A 11 10.78 -5.76 -3.44
C TRP A 11 9.69 -6.70 -3.95
N ALA A 12 10.08 -7.91 -4.33
CA ALA A 12 9.17 -8.95 -4.78
C ALA A 12 8.79 -9.82 -3.59
N ILE A 13 7.49 -10.02 -3.38
CA ILE A 13 6.98 -10.84 -2.28
C ILE A 13 6.96 -12.29 -2.74
N PRO A 14 7.55 -13.24 -2.00
CA PRO A 14 7.44 -14.67 -2.30
C PRO A 14 6.04 -15.19 -2.06
N VAL A 15 5.56 -16.06 -2.94
CA VAL A 15 4.17 -16.51 -2.93
C VAL A 15 4.07 -18.00 -3.24
N PRO A 16 3.16 -18.74 -2.60
CA PRO A 16 2.81 -20.08 -3.05
C PRO A 16 2.17 -20.02 -4.44
N PRO A 17 2.40 -21.03 -5.30
CA PRO A 17 1.87 -21.04 -6.67
C PRO A 17 0.34 -21.06 -6.76
N THR A 18 -0.35 -21.34 -5.66
CA THR A 18 -1.82 -21.40 -5.58
C THR A 18 -2.47 -20.10 -5.09
N ILE A 19 -1.70 -19.05 -4.80
CA ILE A 19 -2.21 -17.81 -4.19
C ILE A 19 -2.06 -16.63 -5.16
N GLU A 20 -3.18 -15.96 -5.44
CA GLU A 20 -3.18 -14.62 -6.01
C GLU A 20 -2.94 -13.58 -4.91
N CYS A 21 -2.06 -12.62 -5.20
CA CYS A 21 -1.55 -11.68 -4.21
C CYS A 21 -2.38 -10.43 -3.99
N GLU A 22 -3.65 -10.44 -4.39
CA GLU A 22 -4.55 -9.32 -4.16
C GLU A 22 -4.87 -9.21 -2.64
N ASN A 23 -4.06 -8.42 -1.92
CA ASN A 23 -4.11 -8.16 -0.48
C ASN A 23 -3.73 -9.33 0.47
N SER A 24 -3.35 -10.49 -0.07
CA SER A 24 -2.96 -11.69 0.71
C SER A 24 -1.44 -11.80 0.93
N CYS A 25 -0.64 -11.26 0.03
CA CYS A 25 0.83 -11.35 0.05
C CYS A 25 1.44 -10.04 0.55
N PHE A 26 1.38 -9.82 1.86
CA PHE A 26 1.95 -8.64 2.52
C PHE A 26 1.99 -8.81 4.06
N PRO A 27 3.02 -8.33 4.77
CA PRO A 27 4.25 -7.65 4.28
C PRO A 27 5.29 -8.68 3.81
N CYS A 28 6.53 -8.24 3.59
CA CYS A 28 7.65 -9.16 3.45
C CYS A 28 7.77 -10.09 4.65
N PRO A 29 8.19 -11.35 4.43
CA PRO A 29 8.43 -12.29 5.52
C PRO A 29 9.67 -11.89 6.33
N ALA A 30 9.92 -12.59 7.43
CA ALA A 30 11.01 -12.24 8.36
C ALA A 30 12.40 -12.32 7.72
N GLU A 31 12.58 -13.19 6.72
CA GLU A 31 13.79 -13.30 5.89
C GLU A 31 13.98 -12.13 4.90
N GLY A 32 12.99 -11.23 4.82
CA GLY A 32 12.93 -10.11 3.88
C GLY A 32 12.40 -10.51 2.51
N CYS A 33 12.19 -9.52 1.65
CA CYS A 33 11.84 -9.77 0.25
C CYS A 33 13.07 -9.69 -0.66
N PRO A 34 13.16 -10.54 -1.69
CA PRO A 34 14.12 -10.35 -2.78
C PRO A 34 13.88 -9.03 -3.51
N LYS A 35 14.97 -8.42 -3.98
CA LYS A 35 14.92 -7.28 -4.92
C LYS A 35 14.84 -7.81 -6.34
N MET A 36 13.93 -7.28 -7.14
CA MET A 36 13.88 -7.65 -8.56
C MET A 36 15.09 -7.07 -9.31
N GLY A 37 15.72 -7.87 -10.18
CA GLY A 37 16.78 -7.42 -11.08
C GLY A 37 18.19 -7.57 -10.50
N HIS A 38 19.02 -6.55 -10.65
CA HIS A 38 20.49 -6.63 -10.46
C HIS A 38 20.93 -7.18 -9.09
N TYR A 39 20.14 -6.93 -8.04
CA TYR A 39 20.46 -7.30 -6.66
C TYR A 39 19.68 -8.52 -6.14
N ALA A 40 19.04 -9.29 -7.02
CA ALA A 40 18.29 -10.49 -6.63
C ALA A 40 19.17 -11.56 -5.96
N ASP A 41 20.44 -11.61 -6.34
CA ASP A 41 21.47 -12.48 -5.78
C ASP A 41 21.78 -12.22 -4.30
N ARG A 42 21.38 -11.07 -3.76
CA ARG A 42 21.56 -10.72 -2.34
C ARG A 42 20.49 -11.31 -1.42
N PHE A 43 19.42 -11.88 -1.98
CA PHE A 43 18.38 -12.51 -1.18
C PHE A 43 18.88 -13.81 -0.53
N LYS A 44 18.73 -13.93 0.79
CA LYS A 44 19.20 -15.10 1.54
C LYS A 44 18.49 -16.39 1.11
N GLY A 45 17.20 -16.31 0.77
CA GLY A 45 16.38 -17.45 0.35
C GLY A 45 16.49 -17.84 -1.13
N LYS A 46 17.41 -17.26 -1.90
CA LYS A 46 17.48 -17.42 -3.37
C LYS A 46 17.61 -18.88 -3.84
N THR A 47 18.18 -19.77 -3.02
CA THR A 47 18.31 -21.22 -3.30
C THR A 47 17.47 -22.09 -2.37
N GLY A 48 16.54 -21.52 -1.60
CA GLY A 48 15.70 -22.27 -0.66
C GLY A 48 14.69 -23.20 -1.35
N ALA A 49 14.30 -22.88 -2.58
CA ALA A 49 13.49 -23.71 -3.46
C ALA A 49 13.81 -23.38 -4.93
N VAL A 50 13.55 -24.34 -5.83
CA VAL A 50 13.54 -24.10 -7.28
C VAL A 50 12.19 -23.52 -7.70
N GLU A 51 12.17 -22.72 -8.77
CA GLU A 51 10.94 -22.15 -9.36
C GLU A 51 10.09 -21.31 -8.39
N GLN A 52 10.76 -20.55 -7.51
CA GLN A 52 10.09 -19.61 -6.61
C GLN A 52 9.34 -18.54 -7.41
N ILE A 53 8.04 -18.40 -7.13
CA ILE A 53 7.21 -17.35 -7.73
C ILE A 53 7.23 -16.12 -6.83
N LEU A 54 7.57 -14.98 -7.42
CA LEU A 54 7.71 -13.69 -6.75
C LEU A 54 6.84 -12.65 -7.44
N PHE A 55 6.07 -11.87 -6.67
CA PHE A 55 5.18 -10.84 -7.22
C PHE A 55 5.53 -9.44 -6.71
N LEU A 56 5.44 -8.46 -7.61
CA LEU A 56 5.47 -7.03 -7.29
C LEU A 56 4.69 -6.24 -8.34
N ASN A 57 4.35 -5.00 -7.99
CA ASN A 57 3.91 -4.00 -8.97
C ASN A 57 5.01 -2.97 -9.17
N THR A 58 5.17 -2.48 -10.39
CA THR A 58 6.09 -1.38 -10.72
C THR A 58 5.33 -0.05 -10.85
N GLY A 59 6.07 1.05 -10.75
CA GLY A 59 5.56 2.35 -11.19
C GLY A 59 5.23 2.33 -12.69
N GLU A 60 4.32 3.20 -13.12
CA GLU A 60 3.87 3.29 -14.52
C GLU A 60 4.93 3.92 -15.45
N SER A 61 5.79 4.78 -14.93
CA SER A 61 6.83 5.48 -15.69
C SER A 61 8.01 5.94 -14.80
N GLY A 62 9.05 6.49 -15.42
CA GLY A 62 10.25 6.96 -14.73
C GLY A 62 11.17 5.81 -14.32
N ASN A 63 11.52 5.73 -13.03
CA ASN A 63 12.39 4.66 -12.51
C ASN A 63 11.65 3.34 -12.26
N PHE A 64 10.34 3.28 -12.54
CA PHE A 64 9.46 2.12 -12.32
C PHE A 64 9.44 1.62 -10.86
N THR A 65 9.95 2.40 -9.92
CA THR A 65 10.04 2.07 -8.51
C THR A 65 8.67 2.14 -7.83
N SER A 66 8.38 1.15 -6.98
CA SER A 66 7.16 1.11 -6.19
C SER A 66 7.46 0.65 -4.76
N TRP A 67 6.81 1.31 -3.81
CA TRP A 67 6.83 0.95 -2.39
C TRP A 67 5.41 0.60 -1.96
N ARG A 68 5.22 -0.65 -1.54
CA ARG A 68 3.93 -1.16 -1.12
C ARG A 68 3.66 -0.84 0.34
N TYR A 69 2.46 -0.35 0.63
CA TYR A 69 1.96 -0.09 1.98
C TYR A 69 0.58 -0.70 2.16
N LYS A 70 0.31 -1.26 3.34
CA LYS A 70 -1.04 -1.71 3.73
C LYS A 70 -1.69 -0.65 4.58
N VAL A 71 -2.79 -0.08 4.07
CA VAL A 71 -3.52 0.98 4.77
C VAL A 71 -4.82 0.42 5.31
N SER A 72 -5.05 0.59 6.61
CA SER A 72 -6.30 0.23 7.28
C SER A 72 -6.96 1.48 7.85
N VAL A 73 -8.22 1.71 7.54
CA VAL A 73 -8.99 2.89 7.94
C VAL A 73 -10.24 2.43 8.68
N THR A 74 -10.37 2.83 9.95
CA THR A 74 -11.61 2.69 10.73
C THR A 74 -12.37 4.00 10.67
N LEU A 75 -13.59 3.94 10.14
CA LEU A 75 -14.41 5.12 9.88
C LEU A 75 -15.02 5.67 11.17
N SER A 76 -15.22 6.99 11.21
CA SER A 76 -15.96 7.66 12.28
C SER A 76 -17.03 8.59 11.69
N GLY A 77 -18.14 8.75 12.41
CA GLY A 77 -19.25 9.58 11.95
C GLY A 77 -20.56 9.23 12.62
N LYS A 78 -21.63 9.93 12.24
CA LYS A 78 -22.96 9.73 12.85
C LYS A 78 -23.91 8.90 11.98
N LYS A 79 -23.69 8.90 10.66
CA LYS A 79 -24.61 8.30 9.69
C LYS A 79 -23.83 7.58 8.61
N LYS A 80 -24.44 6.52 8.08
CA LYS A 80 -23.99 5.84 6.88
C LYS A 80 -24.11 6.77 5.67
N VAL A 81 -23.07 6.81 4.84
CA VAL A 81 -23.06 7.54 3.56
C VAL A 81 -22.62 6.64 2.42
N SER A 82 -22.79 7.08 1.18
CA SER A 82 -22.28 6.39 -0.01
C SER A 82 -21.26 7.28 -0.70
N GLY A 83 -20.10 6.74 -1.03
CA GLY A 83 -18.99 7.51 -1.57
C GLY A 83 -17.71 6.70 -1.68
N TYR A 84 -16.57 7.38 -1.68
CA TYR A 84 -15.26 6.76 -1.68
C TYR A 84 -14.35 7.48 -0.68
N ILE A 85 -13.40 6.72 -0.14
CA ILE A 85 -12.37 7.22 0.77
C ILE A 85 -11.00 7.15 0.09
N ARG A 86 -10.21 8.19 0.28
CA ARG A 86 -8.85 8.30 -0.22
C ARG A 86 -7.88 8.65 0.91
N ILE A 87 -6.67 8.13 0.79
CA ILE A 87 -5.58 8.35 1.73
C ILE A 87 -4.37 8.92 1.00
N ALA A 88 -3.71 9.90 1.62
CA ALA A 88 -2.37 10.34 1.23
C ALA A 88 -1.41 10.24 2.42
N LEU A 89 -0.24 9.66 2.18
CA LEU A 89 0.82 9.46 3.15
C LEU A 89 1.80 10.63 3.11
N TYR A 90 2.25 11.09 4.28
CA TYR A 90 3.24 12.14 4.44
C TYR A 90 4.31 11.64 5.40
N GLY A 91 5.56 11.64 4.95
CA GLY A 91 6.70 11.27 5.76
C GLY A 91 7.90 12.16 5.47
N ARG A 92 9.04 11.78 6.05
CA ARG A 92 10.27 12.58 5.98
C ARG A 92 10.77 12.85 4.56
N ASN A 93 10.54 11.91 3.65
CA ASN A 93 11.07 11.97 2.29
C ASN A 93 10.09 12.59 1.29
N GLY A 94 8.91 13.03 1.74
CA GLY A 94 7.88 13.63 0.90
C GLY A 94 6.49 13.05 1.15
N ASN A 95 5.60 13.24 0.18
CA ASN A 95 4.22 12.80 0.27
C ASN A 95 3.78 12.00 -0.95
N SER A 96 2.83 11.10 -0.74
CA SER A 96 2.20 10.35 -1.82
C SER A 96 1.12 11.18 -2.52
N LYS A 97 0.67 10.69 -3.69
CA LYS A 97 -0.65 11.04 -4.25
C LYS A 97 -1.77 10.46 -3.37
N GLN A 98 -3.01 10.80 -3.68
CA GLN A 98 -4.18 10.20 -3.03
C GLN A 98 -4.49 8.84 -3.65
N TYR A 99 -4.69 7.83 -2.80
CA TYR A 99 -5.07 6.47 -3.19
C TYR A 99 -6.45 6.16 -2.66
N GLU A 100 -7.34 5.65 -3.51
CA GLU A 100 -8.65 5.16 -3.09
C GLU A 100 -8.47 3.89 -2.25
N ILE A 101 -9.03 3.86 -1.05
CA ILE A 101 -8.97 2.67 -0.18
C ILE A 101 -10.24 1.85 -0.31
N PHE A 102 -11.40 2.52 -0.43
CA PHE A 102 -12.68 1.85 -0.56
C PHE A 102 -13.69 2.79 -1.23
N LYS A 103 -14.60 2.20 -2.02
CA LYS A 103 -15.73 2.87 -2.66
C LYS A 103 -16.98 2.04 -2.45
N GLY A 104 -18.05 2.67 -1.97
CA GLY A 104 -19.32 2.02 -1.69
C GLY A 104 -20.01 2.62 -0.47
N SER A 105 -20.62 1.76 0.35
CA SER A 105 -21.32 2.18 1.56
C SER A 105 -20.35 2.36 2.73
N LEU A 106 -20.18 3.62 3.16
CA LEU A 106 -19.30 4.03 4.24
C LEU A 106 -20.11 4.09 5.54
N LYS A 107 -19.94 3.08 6.40
CA LYS A 107 -20.59 2.98 7.70
C LYS A 107 -19.62 3.43 8.80
N PRO A 108 -20.05 4.23 9.78
CA PRO A 108 -19.26 4.47 10.99
C PRO A 108 -18.81 3.15 11.63
N ASP A 109 -17.63 3.14 12.23
CA ASP A 109 -16.98 2.01 12.91
C ASP A 109 -16.58 0.84 11.99
N ALA A 110 -16.98 0.85 10.72
CA ALA A 110 -16.49 -0.11 9.75
C ALA A 110 -15.01 0.15 9.44
N SER A 111 -14.26 -0.94 9.26
CA SER A 111 -12.86 -0.90 8.85
C SER A 111 -12.69 -1.35 7.41
N HIS A 112 -11.88 -0.61 6.67
CA HIS A 112 -11.54 -0.91 5.29
C HIS A 112 -10.02 -0.98 5.14
N MET A 113 -9.53 -1.96 4.38
CA MET A 113 -8.11 -2.18 4.18
C MET A 113 -7.82 -2.25 2.68
N ARG A 114 -6.68 -1.69 2.28
CA ARG A 114 -6.16 -1.84 0.92
C ARG A 114 -4.65 -1.74 0.90
N ASP A 115 -4.02 -2.60 0.10
CA ASP A 115 -2.62 -2.46 -0.25
C ASP A 115 -2.47 -1.43 -1.39
N ILE A 116 -1.55 -0.49 -1.24
CA ILE A 116 -1.29 0.59 -2.18
C ILE A 116 0.17 0.61 -2.61
N ASP A 117 0.40 0.85 -3.90
CA ASP A 117 1.72 0.93 -4.51
C ASP A 117 2.08 2.41 -4.75
N VAL A 118 3.03 2.90 -3.97
CA VAL A 118 3.44 4.31 -3.93
C VAL A 118 4.74 4.49 -4.70
N ALA A 119 4.77 5.43 -5.65
CA ALA A 119 5.92 5.67 -6.51
C ALA A 119 7.13 6.30 -5.80
N LEU A 120 7.01 6.68 -4.52
CA LEU A 120 8.05 7.28 -3.70
C LEU A 120 8.04 6.61 -2.32
N ASN A 121 9.22 6.28 -1.80
CA ASN A 121 9.34 5.96 -0.38
C ASN A 121 9.11 7.22 0.44
N VAL A 122 7.97 7.34 1.14
CA VAL A 122 7.71 8.48 2.02
C VAL A 122 8.61 8.48 3.27
N GLY A 123 9.34 7.40 3.52
CA GLY A 123 10.14 7.20 4.73
C GLY A 123 9.25 6.94 5.94
N LYS A 124 9.71 7.32 7.13
CA LYS A 124 8.88 7.24 8.34
C LYS A 124 7.64 8.11 8.17
N THR A 125 6.46 7.48 8.17
CA THR A 125 5.17 8.17 8.10
C THR A 125 4.99 9.05 9.33
N GLN A 126 4.79 10.34 9.10
CA GLN A 126 4.58 11.34 10.16
C GLN A 126 3.11 11.76 10.23
N LYS A 127 2.43 11.76 9.08
CA LYS A 127 1.05 12.19 8.96
C LYS A 127 0.32 11.45 7.86
N VAL A 128 -0.96 11.24 8.06
CA VAL A 128 -1.87 10.69 7.05
C VAL A 128 -3.01 11.68 6.85
N LYS A 129 -3.41 11.91 5.60
CA LYS A 129 -4.61 12.69 5.27
C LYS A 129 -5.71 11.77 4.79
N PHE A 130 -6.83 11.81 5.50
CA PHE A 130 -8.09 11.19 5.11
C PHE A 130 -8.92 12.16 4.31
N LEU A 131 -9.41 11.71 3.16
CA LEU A 131 -10.38 12.43 2.35
C LEU A 131 -11.52 11.48 2.02
N TRP A 132 -12.74 11.98 2.09
CA TRP A 132 -13.90 11.26 1.57
C TRP A 132 -14.69 12.19 0.66
N SER A 133 -15.32 11.63 -0.34
CA SER A 133 -16.16 12.38 -1.28
C SER A 133 -17.24 11.47 -1.83
N ASN A 134 -18.26 12.08 -2.44
CA ASN A 134 -19.29 11.37 -3.15
C ASN A 134 -19.65 12.08 -4.46
N HIS A 135 -20.34 11.37 -5.34
CA HIS A 135 -20.75 11.89 -6.66
C HIS A 135 -22.17 12.47 -6.64
N VAL A 136 -22.79 12.61 -5.47
CA VAL A 136 -24.20 12.99 -5.32
C VAL A 136 -24.30 14.33 -4.58
N ILE A 137 -25.20 15.20 -5.02
CA ILE A 137 -25.47 16.48 -4.36
C ILE A 137 -25.94 16.22 -2.92
N ASN A 138 -25.07 16.53 -1.95
CA ASN A 138 -25.36 16.34 -0.53
C ASN A 138 -26.07 17.55 0.06
N LEU A 139 -27.40 17.58 0.02
CA LEU A 139 -28.19 18.62 0.71
C LEU A 139 -27.86 18.71 2.21
N PHE A 140 -27.56 17.57 2.86
CA PHE A 140 -27.33 17.51 4.30
C PHE A 140 -25.86 17.66 4.74
N ARG A 141 -24.92 17.88 3.80
CA ARG A 141 -23.47 18.00 4.06
C ARG A 141 -22.96 17.05 5.17
N PRO A 142 -23.14 15.73 5.00
CA PRO A 142 -22.80 14.79 6.06
C PRO A 142 -21.31 14.88 6.39
N LYS A 143 -20.94 14.58 7.64
CA LYS A 143 -19.54 14.54 8.07
C LYS A 143 -19.13 13.10 8.29
N LEU A 144 -18.03 12.72 7.66
CA LEU A 144 -17.36 11.43 7.84
C LEU A 144 -15.88 11.70 8.13
N GLY A 145 -15.32 10.94 9.05
CA GLY A 145 -13.90 10.96 9.39
C GLY A 145 -13.34 9.55 9.50
N ALA A 146 -12.15 9.46 10.06
CA ALA A 146 -11.54 8.22 10.50
C ALA A 146 -11.20 8.34 11.98
N SER A 147 -11.56 7.34 12.79
CA SER A 147 -11.15 7.24 14.19
C SER A 147 -9.72 6.72 14.30
N GLN A 148 -9.33 5.82 13.39
CA GLN A 148 -8.00 5.24 13.35
C GLN A 148 -7.57 5.00 11.90
N ILE A 149 -6.29 5.27 11.62
CA ILE A 149 -5.64 4.91 10.37
C ILE A 149 -4.31 4.25 10.71
N THR A 150 -4.09 3.04 10.21
CA THR A 150 -2.83 2.31 10.35
C THR A 150 -2.19 2.18 8.98
N VAL A 151 -0.88 2.42 8.90
CA VAL A 151 -0.10 2.31 7.66
C VAL A 151 1.05 1.37 7.93
N GLN A 152 1.02 0.19 7.32
CA GLN A 152 2.09 -0.78 7.47
C GLN A 152 3.03 -0.71 6.25
N ASN A 153 4.35 -0.70 6.48
CA ASN A 153 5.37 -0.76 5.44
C ASN A 153 5.56 -2.20 4.95
N GLY A 154 5.69 -2.38 3.64
CA GLY A 154 5.90 -3.69 3.03
C GLY A 154 7.26 -4.31 3.32
N GLU A 155 8.32 -3.52 3.46
CA GLU A 155 9.70 -4.03 3.60
C GLU A 155 9.92 -4.78 4.91
N ASP A 156 9.48 -4.17 6.00
CA ASP A 156 9.83 -4.55 7.37
C ASP A 156 8.59 -4.76 8.26
N GLY A 157 7.38 -4.55 7.72
CA GLY A 157 6.14 -4.72 8.45
C GLY A 157 5.89 -3.66 9.54
N THR A 158 6.68 -2.59 9.62
CA THR A 158 6.51 -1.51 10.61
C THR A 158 5.19 -0.76 10.41
N LYS A 159 4.55 -0.32 11.50
CA LYS A 159 3.24 0.36 11.52
C LYS A 159 3.33 1.81 12.00
#